data_AF-A0A842TIV1-F1
#
_entry.id   AF-A0A842TIV1-F1
#
_cell.length_a   1.000
_cell.length_b   1.000
_cell.length_c   1.000
_cell.angle_alpha   90.00
_cell.angle_beta   90.00
_cell.angle_gamma   90.00
#
_symmetry.space_group_name_H-M   'P 1'
#
loop_
_entity.id
_entity.type
_entity.pdbx_description
1 polymer ?
#
loop_
_entity_poly.entity_id
_entity_poly.type
_entity_poly.pdbx_seq_one_letter_code
_entity_poly.pdbx_strand_id
1 'polypeptide(L)'
;MFERLSNKLKKAINFYNQENYKESLRLYNKIIDLSSEIGFYEYKASALVGIAEVYKKLDDENKVFENYLAAYEIFQAIKEIRGYRLSSANIVEIYKRQGRYQEILEIYLQDLDFYQDLENEIETIKALNNIGETYQKLGDIEKAIAFYNQALSLCQELENQELKFKIVKNLESTKRLS
;
A
#
# COMPACT_ATOMS: atom_id res chain seq x y z
N MET A 1 27.74 8.68 -4.61
CA MET A 1 26.43 9.05 -5.22
C MET A 1 25.26 8.69 -4.32
N PHE A 2 25.19 7.46 -3.80
CA PHE A 2 24.22 7.03 -2.76
C PHE A 2 24.12 7.99 -1.55
N GLU A 3 25.24 8.35 -0.92
CA GLU A 3 25.25 9.28 0.22
C GLU A 3 24.64 10.64 -0.11
N ARG A 4 24.75 11.08 -1.37
CA ARG A 4 24.19 12.35 -1.82
C ARG A 4 22.67 12.30 -1.86
N LEU A 5 22.07 11.18 -2.28
CA LEU A 5 20.61 10.98 -2.28
C LEU A 5 20.08 10.80 -0.87
N SER A 6 20.73 9.96 -0.06
CA SER A 6 20.38 9.75 1.36
C SER A 6 20.37 11.06 2.17
N ASN A 7 21.41 11.88 2.02
CA ASN A 7 21.49 13.17 2.72
C ASN A 7 20.43 14.16 2.22
N LYS A 8 20.10 14.15 0.91
CA LYS A 8 19.01 14.97 0.37
C LYS A 8 17.66 14.54 0.91
N LEU A 9 17.41 13.24 1.00
CA LEU A 9 16.17 12.69 1.53
C LEU A 9 15.97 13.09 2.99
N LYS A 10 17.00 12.90 3.83
CA LYS A 10 16.99 13.36 5.23
C LYS A 10 16.69 14.86 5.34
N LYS A 11 17.30 15.69 4.47
CA LYS A 11 17.06 17.13 4.46
C LYS A 11 15.64 17.50 4.00
N ALA A 12 15.08 16.79 3.02
CA ALA A 12 13.71 16.98 2.57
C ALA A 12 12.69 16.67 3.68
N ILE A 13 12.90 15.56 4.39
CA ILE A 13 12.11 15.16 5.57
C ILE A 13 12.23 16.20 6.68
N ASN A 14 13.44 16.71 6.94
CA ASN A 14 13.63 17.76 7.93
C ASN A 14 12.86 19.04 7.59
N PHE A 15 12.85 19.46 6.32
CA PHE A 15 12.03 20.61 5.90
C PHE A 15 10.53 20.33 6.04
N TYR A 16 10.07 19.10 5.73
CA TYR A 16 8.69 18.70 5.96
C TYR A 16 8.31 18.81 7.45
N ASN A 17 9.15 18.30 8.35
CA ASN A 17 8.93 18.37 9.80
C ASN A 17 8.94 19.82 10.34
N GLN A 18 9.57 20.74 9.62
CA GLN A 18 9.57 22.19 9.92
C GLN A 18 8.43 22.94 9.22
N GLU A 19 7.48 22.22 8.59
CA GLU A 19 6.38 22.76 7.79
C GLU A 19 6.85 23.63 6.60
N ASN A 20 8.13 23.53 6.22
CA ASN A 20 8.69 24.18 5.06
C ASN A 20 8.44 23.32 3.81
N TYR A 21 7.17 23.20 3.44
CA TYR A 21 6.71 22.34 2.36
C TYR A 21 7.30 22.71 1.00
N LYS A 22 7.50 24.01 0.74
CA LYS A 22 8.11 24.49 -0.51
C LYS A 22 9.52 23.93 -0.70
N GLU A 23 10.38 24.02 0.32
CA GLU A 23 11.74 23.49 0.23
C GLU A 23 11.78 21.96 0.28
N SER A 24 10.85 21.34 1.01
CA SER A 24 10.69 19.88 1.04
C SER A 24 10.38 19.34 -0.37
N LEU A 25 9.34 19.87 -1.04
CA LEU A 25 8.97 19.51 -2.40
C LEU A 25 10.10 19.75 -3.40
N ARG A 26 10.81 20.88 -3.28
CA ARG A 26 11.96 21.17 -4.14
C ARG A 26 13.05 20.11 -4.02
N LEU A 27 13.33 19.63 -2.82
CA LEU A 27 14.32 18.57 -2.61
C LEU A 27 13.82 17.20 -3.07
N TYR A 28 12.56 16.86 -2.82
CA TYR A 28 11.99 15.61 -3.33
C TYR A 28 12.01 15.54 -4.85
N ASN A 29 11.61 16.59 -5.56
CA ASN A 29 11.71 16.64 -7.03
C ASN A 29 13.14 16.46 -7.52
N LYS A 30 14.11 17.11 -6.86
CA LYS A 30 15.53 16.92 -7.19
C LYS A 30 16.02 15.49 -6.93
N ILE A 31 15.47 14.79 -5.94
CA ILE A 31 15.77 13.38 -5.69
C ILE A 31 15.19 12.54 -6.82
N ILE A 32 13.96 12.80 -7.26
CA ILE A 32 13.32 12.10 -8.39
C ILE A 32 14.15 12.22 -9.66
N ASP A 33 14.58 13.43 -10.03
CA ASP A 33 15.39 13.65 -11.23
C ASP A 33 16.70 12.85 -11.17
N LEU A 34 17.48 13.06 -10.11
CA LEU A 34 18.79 12.42 -9.93
C LEU A 34 18.68 10.90 -9.85
N SER A 35 17.71 10.37 -9.11
CA SER A 35 17.51 8.93 -8.96
C SER A 35 17.05 8.27 -10.25
N SER A 36 16.29 8.98 -11.10
CA SER A 36 15.89 8.50 -12.42
C SER A 36 17.08 8.40 -13.38
N GLU A 37 18.00 9.38 -13.34
CA GLU A 37 19.20 9.39 -14.17
C GLU A 37 20.17 8.25 -13.84
N ILE A 38 20.32 7.93 -12.54
CA ILE A 38 21.33 6.97 -12.08
C ILE A 38 20.77 5.58 -11.77
N GLY A 39 19.46 5.36 -11.94
CA GLY A 39 18.79 4.06 -11.75
C GLY A 39 18.48 3.67 -10.30
N PHE A 40 18.38 4.64 -9.38
CA PHE A 40 18.19 4.40 -7.95
C PHE A 40 16.71 4.55 -7.57
N TYR A 41 15.85 3.68 -8.14
CA TYR A 41 14.40 3.82 -8.09
C TYR A 41 13.77 3.77 -6.68
N GLU A 42 14.42 3.15 -5.69
CA GLU A 42 13.98 3.20 -4.29
C GLU A 42 13.92 4.63 -3.74
N TYR A 43 14.92 5.47 -4.08
CA TYR A 43 14.94 6.88 -3.68
C TYR A 43 13.88 7.70 -4.41
N LYS A 44 13.59 7.35 -5.68
CA LYS A 44 12.51 7.96 -6.45
C LYS A 44 11.17 7.71 -5.76
N ALA A 45 10.85 6.46 -5.46
CA ALA A 45 9.61 6.07 -4.81
C ALA A 45 9.48 6.68 -3.39
N SER A 46 10.57 6.68 -2.62
CA SER A 46 10.59 7.32 -1.30
C SER A 46 10.33 8.84 -1.37
N ALA A 47 10.85 9.51 -2.41
CA ALA A 47 10.59 10.92 -2.62
C ALA A 47 9.14 11.19 -3.01
N LEU A 48 8.53 10.33 -3.85
CA LEU A 48 7.11 10.39 -4.19
C LEU A 48 6.21 10.23 -2.94
N VAL A 49 6.52 9.26 -2.07
CA VAL A 49 5.84 9.13 -0.76
C VAL A 49 5.97 10.41 0.06
N GLY A 50 7.17 11.00 0.10
CA GLY A 50 7.40 12.27 0.78
C GLY A 50 6.59 13.44 0.22
N ILE A 51 6.43 13.50 -1.11
CA ILE A 51 5.57 14.49 -1.78
C ILE A 51 4.09 14.25 -1.43
N ALA A 52 3.64 12.99 -1.41
CA ALA A 52 2.29 12.65 -1.00
C ALA A 52 2.00 13.11 0.44
N GLU A 53 2.93 12.89 1.37
CA GLU A 53 2.81 13.36 2.76
C GLU A 53 2.75 14.89 2.87
N VAL A 54 3.48 15.62 2.02
CA VAL A 54 3.33 17.09 1.94
C VAL A 54 1.94 17.47 1.47
N TYR A 55 1.44 16.84 0.40
CA TYR A 55 0.11 17.17 -0.14
C TYR A 55 -1.04 16.78 0.79
N LYS A 56 -0.87 15.76 1.66
CA LYS A 56 -1.81 15.50 2.75
C LYS A 56 -1.94 16.70 3.69
N LYS A 57 -0.83 17.39 3.99
CA LYS A 57 -0.84 18.60 4.83
C LYS A 57 -1.46 19.80 4.13
N LEU A 58 -1.44 19.81 2.80
CA LEU A 58 -2.03 20.86 1.97
C LEU A 58 -3.48 20.55 1.54
N ASP A 59 -4.03 19.42 1.99
CA ASP A 59 -5.40 18.96 1.67
C ASP A 59 -5.67 18.81 0.16
N ASP A 60 -4.66 18.39 -0.61
CA ASP A 60 -4.78 18.10 -2.04
C ASP A 60 -4.86 16.59 -2.28
N GLU A 61 -6.06 16.01 -2.13
CA GLU A 61 -6.28 14.56 -2.25
C GLU A 61 -5.86 14.01 -3.62
N ASN A 62 -6.01 14.78 -4.70
CA ASN A 62 -5.61 14.37 -6.05
C ASN A 62 -4.09 14.17 -6.12
N LYS A 63 -3.32 15.14 -5.61
CA LYS A 63 -1.85 15.02 -5.57
C LYS A 63 -1.39 13.92 -4.62
N VAL A 64 -2.08 13.69 -3.52
CA VAL A 64 -1.80 12.56 -2.62
C VAL A 64 -1.94 11.24 -3.39
N PHE A 65 -3.07 11.06 -4.09
CA PHE A 65 -3.36 9.86 -4.86
C PHE A 65 -2.32 9.62 -5.97
N GLU A 66 -2.07 10.63 -6.81
CA GLU A 66 -1.11 10.55 -7.92
C GLU A 66 0.29 10.09 -7.45
N ASN A 67 0.77 10.65 -6.33
CA ASN A 67 2.11 10.35 -5.83
C ASN A 67 2.21 8.97 -5.18
N TYR A 68 1.19 8.52 -4.44
CA TYR A 68 1.19 7.15 -3.93
C TYR A 68 1.05 6.12 -5.04
N LEU A 69 0.24 6.37 -6.07
CA LEU A 69 0.11 5.45 -7.20
C LEU A 69 1.45 5.30 -7.93
N ALA A 70 2.13 6.42 -8.22
CA ALA A 70 3.46 6.38 -8.82
C ALA A 70 4.50 5.66 -7.93
N ALA A 71 4.44 5.85 -6.60
CA ALA A 71 5.32 5.14 -5.68
C ALA A 71 5.00 3.63 -5.63
N TYR A 72 3.72 3.27 -5.61
CA TYR A 72 3.21 1.89 -5.61
C TYR A 72 3.77 1.10 -6.81
N GLU A 73 3.62 1.64 -8.02
CA GLU A 73 4.13 1.00 -9.25
C GLU A 73 5.66 0.79 -9.22
N ILE A 74 6.41 1.77 -8.71
CA ILE A 74 7.87 1.65 -8.62
C ILE A 74 8.25 0.60 -7.57
N PHE A 75 7.64 0.63 -6.38
CA PHE A 75 7.93 -0.35 -5.33
C PHE A 75 7.56 -1.78 -5.75
N GLN A 76 6.48 -1.93 -6.52
CA GLN A 76 6.12 -3.21 -7.16
C GLN A 76 7.24 -3.68 -8.10
N ALA A 77 7.67 -2.82 -9.01
CA ALA A 77 8.69 -3.15 -10.02
C ALA A 77 10.05 -3.53 -9.40
N ILE A 78 10.45 -2.88 -8.30
CA ILE A 78 11.70 -3.18 -7.60
C ILE A 78 11.55 -4.24 -6.50
N LYS A 79 10.35 -4.81 -6.33
CA LYS A 79 10.03 -5.84 -5.32
C LYS A 79 10.33 -5.41 -3.88
N GLU A 80 10.12 -4.13 -3.55
CA GLU A 80 10.31 -3.62 -2.18
C GLU A 80 8.98 -3.60 -1.43
N ILE A 81 8.86 -4.50 -0.45
CA ILE A 81 7.60 -4.82 0.22
C ILE A 81 7.06 -3.66 1.06
N ARG A 82 7.92 -2.93 1.79
CA ARG A 82 7.44 -1.97 2.80
C ARG A 82 6.78 -0.76 2.17
N GLY A 83 7.43 -0.18 1.17
CA GLY A 83 6.97 0.96 0.40
C GLY A 83 5.76 0.60 -0.47
N TYR A 84 5.75 -0.60 -1.07
CA TYR A 84 4.59 -1.13 -1.80
C TYR A 84 3.36 -1.17 -0.90
N ARG A 85 3.47 -1.84 0.25
CA ARG A 85 2.37 -1.95 1.23
C ARG A 85 1.91 -0.60 1.77
N LEU A 86 2.85 0.30 2.06
CA LEU A 86 2.52 1.65 2.52
C LEU A 86 1.70 2.41 1.46
N SER A 87 2.13 2.34 0.20
CA SER A 87 1.48 3.05 -0.90
C SER A 87 0.09 2.48 -1.18
N SER A 88 -0.04 1.15 -1.24
CA SER A 88 -1.32 0.44 -1.34
C SER A 88 -2.30 0.88 -0.25
N ALA A 89 -1.87 0.85 1.02
CA ALA A 89 -2.74 1.22 2.15
C ALA A 89 -3.29 2.66 2.04
N ASN A 90 -2.49 3.60 1.56
CA ASN A 90 -2.92 4.99 1.38
C ASN A 90 -3.87 5.16 0.19
N ILE A 91 -3.62 4.47 -0.93
CA ILE A 91 -4.52 4.44 -2.09
C ILE A 91 -5.89 3.88 -1.68
N VAL A 92 -5.89 2.74 -0.98
CA VAL A 92 -7.11 2.11 -0.47
C VAL A 92 -7.86 3.02 0.50
N GLU A 93 -7.16 3.75 1.38
CA GLU A 93 -7.82 4.68 2.30
C GLU A 93 -8.59 5.78 1.56
N ILE A 94 -8.01 6.33 0.49
CA ILE A 94 -8.66 7.32 -0.38
C ILE A 94 -9.92 6.71 -1.01
N TYR A 95 -9.81 5.52 -1.62
CA TYR A 95 -10.97 4.85 -2.19
C TYR A 95 -12.04 4.49 -1.15
N LYS A 96 -11.66 4.13 0.08
CA LYS A 96 -12.61 3.87 1.17
C LYS A 96 -13.42 5.12 1.51
N ARG A 97 -12.79 6.29 1.59
CA ARG A 97 -13.50 7.57 1.81
C ARG A 97 -14.48 7.90 0.68
N GLN A 98 -14.15 7.48 -0.54
CA GLN A 98 -14.98 7.69 -1.74
C GLN A 98 -16.03 6.57 -1.95
N GLY A 99 -16.06 5.52 -1.12
CA GLY A 99 -16.96 4.37 -1.29
C GLY A 99 -16.65 3.49 -2.50
N ARG A 100 -15.44 3.60 -3.05
CA ARG A 100 -14.99 2.97 -4.31
C ARG A 100 -14.44 1.56 -4.07
N TYR A 101 -15.32 0.65 -3.66
CA TYR A 101 -14.93 -0.71 -3.28
C TYR A 101 -14.49 -1.60 -4.44
N GLN A 102 -14.92 -1.30 -5.67
CA GLN A 102 -14.48 -2.05 -6.85
C GLN A 102 -12.99 -1.79 -7.14
N GLU A 103 -12.54 -0.54 -7.02
CA GLU A 103 -11.14 -0.17 -7.20
C GLU A 103 -10.26 -0.66 -6.04
N ILE A 104 -10.79 -0.73 -4.82
CA ILE A 104 -10.10 -1.39 -3.70
C ILE A 104 -9.85 -2.86 -4.00
N LEU A 105 -10.84 -3.55 -4.59
CA LEU A 105 -10.71 -4.95 -4.95
C LEU A 105 -9.60 -5.15 -6.00
N GLU A 106 -9.50 -4.27 -7.00
CA GLU A 106 -8.43 -4.30 -8.00
C GLU A 106 -7.04 -4.16 -7.36
N ILE A 107 -6.87 -3.20 -6.44
CA ILE A 107 -5.60 -3.02 -5.72
C ILE A 107 -5.25 -4.27 -4.90
N TYR A 108 -6.21 -4.83 -4.16
CA TYR A 108 -5.91 -6.00 -3.33
C TYR A 108 -5.66 -7.28 -4.13
N LEU A 109 -6.23 -7.42 -5.33
CA LEU A 109 -5.88 -8.51 -6.24
C LEU A 109 -4.44 -8.36 -6.76
N GLN A 110 -4.02 -7.14 -7.12
CA GLN A 110 -2.62 -6.88 -7.48
C GLN A 110 -1.66 -7.14 -6.31
N ASP A 111 -2.05 -6.76 -5.09
CA ASP A 111 -1.29 -7.06 -3.87
C ASP A 111 -1.17 -8.57 -3.62
N LEU A 112 -2.23 -9.34 -3.86
CA LEU A 112 -2.20 -10.79 -3.73
C LEU A 112 -1.17 -11.40 -4.68
N ASP A 113 -1.23 -11.05 -5.97
CA ASP A 113 -0.31 -11.54 -6.99
C ASP A 113 1.14 -11.16 -6.63
N PHE A 114 1.37 -9.91 -6.23
CA PHE A 114 2.69 -9.43 -5.82
C PHE A 114 3.26 -10.22 -4.63
N TYR A 115 2.46 -10.46 -3.58
CA TYR A 115 2.95 -11.19 -2.41
C TYR A 115 3.14 -12.69 -2.68
N GLN A 116 2.34 -13.29 -3.56
CA GLN A 116 2.54 -14.67 -4.02
C GLN A 116 3.84 -14.80 -4.83
N ASP A 117 4.11 -13.87 -5.75
CA ASP A 117 5.35 -13.83 -6.54
C ASP A 117 6.62 -13.65 -5.70
N LEU A 118 6.48 -13.12 -4.49
CA LEU A 118 7.57 -12.96 -3.52
C LEU A 118 7.61 -14.08 -2.47
N GLU A 119 6.71 -15.05 -2.56
CA GLU A 119 6.55 -16.12 -1.56
C GLU A 119 6.36 -15.56 -0.14
N ASN A 120 5.73 -14.38 -0.02
CA ASN A 120 5.45 -13.75 1.26
C ASN A 120 4.08 -14.21 1.78
N GLU A 121 4.08 -15.35 2.46
CA GLU A 121 2.86 -16.04 2.89
C GLU A 121 2.05 -15.20 3.90
N ILE A 122 2.71 -14.45 4.78
CA ILE A 122 2.04 -13.60 5.77
C ILE A 122 1.28 -12.45 5.11
N GLU A 123 1.88 -11.76 4.14
CA GLU A 123 1.19 -10.68 3.41
C GLU A 123 0.16 -11.24 2.41
N THR A 124 0.38 -12.44 1.86
CA THR A 124 -0.60 -13.18 1.05
C THR A 124 -1.89 -13.46 1.85
N ILE A 125 -1.77 -13.96 3.08
CA ILE A 125 -2.92 -14.20 3.97
C ILE A 125 -3.69 -12.89 4.22
N LYS A 126 -2.98 -11.78 4.47
CA LYS A 126 -3.62 -10.48 4.72
C LYS A 126 -4.34 -9.96 3.48
N ALA A 127 -3.75 -10.10 2.29
CA ALA A 127 -4.38 -9.73 1.03
C ALA A 127 -5.67 -10.54 0.79
N LEU A 128 -5.63 -11.87 0.96
CA LEU A 128 -6.83 -12.72 0.87
C LEU A 128 -7.92 -12.30 1.84
N ASN A 129 -7.58 -12.01 3.10
CA ASN A 129 -8.54 -11.50 4.08
C ASN A 129 -9.16 -10.15 3.66
N ASN A 130 -8.33 -9.23 3.14
CA ASN A 130 -8.79 -7.93 2.68
C ASN A 130 -9.69 -8.02 1.44
N ILE A 131 -9.40 -8.95 0.53
CA ILE A 131 -10.26 -9.27 -0.62
C ILE A 131 -11.61 -9.80 -0.13
N GLY A 132 -11.61 -10.72 0.84
CA GLY A 132 -12.83 -11.23 1.45
C GLY A 132 -13.70 -10.12 2.07
N GLU A 133 -13.08 -9.19 2.80
CA GLU A 133 -13.77 -8.02 3.37
C GLU A 133 -14.35 -7.12 2.27
N THR A 134 -13.60 -6.93 1.18
CA THR A 134 -14.04 -6.08 0.07
C THR A 134 -15.23 -6.69 -0.67
N TYR A 135 -15.22 -8.00 -0.94
CA TYR A 135 -16.39 -8.69 -1.51
C TYR A 135 -17.62 -8.63 -0.58
N GLN A 136 -17.42 -8.77 0.74
CA GLN A 136 -18.51 -8.60 1.71
C GLN A 136 -19.14 -7.20 1.60
N LYS A 137 -18.31 -6.15 1.45
CA LYS A 137 -18.79 -4.77 1.26
C LYS A 137 -19.50 -4.55 -0.08
N LEU A 138 -19.08 -5.27 -1.12
CA LEU A 138 -19.74 -5.28 -2.43
C LEU A 138 -21.02 -6.15 -2.45
N GLY A 139 -21.31 -6.91 -1.39
CA GLY A 139 -22.48 -7.78 -1.29
C GLY A 139 -22.30 -9.16 -1.93
N ASP A 140 -21.11 -9.49 -2.44
CA ASP A 140 -20.81 -10.83 -2.97
C ASP A 140 -20.35 -11.75 -1.83
N ILE A 141 -21.33 -12.23 -1.07
CA ILE A 141 -21.12 -13.02 0.15
C ILE A 141 -20.42 -14.36 -0.15
N GLU A 142 -20.74 -14.99 -1.29
CA GLU A 142 -20.15 -16.26 -1.69
C GLU A 142 -18.65 -16.11 -1.96
N LYS A 143 -18.24 -15.09 -2.73
CA LYS A 143 -16.81 -14.83 -2.96
C LYS A 143 -16.11 -14.41 -1.68
N ALA A 144 -16.74 -13.58 -0.84
CA ALA A 144 -16.18 -13.21 0.45
C ALA A 144 -15.81 -14.44 1.30
N ILE A 145 -16.74 -15.39 1.44
CA ILE A 145 -16.51 -16.66 2.15
C ILE A 145 -15.38 -17.47 1.51
N ALA A 146 -15.34 -17.56 0.18
CA ALA A 146 -14.31 -18.30 -0.54
C ALA A 146 -12.90 -17.75 -0.23
N PHE A 147 -12.71 -16.44 -0.30
CA PHE A 147 -11.41 -15.81 -0.01
C PHE A 147 -11.00 -15.93 1.47
N TYR A 148 -11.94 -15.80 2.41
CA TYR A 148 -11.64 -16.08 3.82
C TYR A 148 -11.23 -17.53 4.07
N ASN A 149 -11.87 -18.51 3.42
CA ASN A 149 -11.48 -19.91 3.54
C ASN A 149 -10.07 -20.18 2.98
N GLN A 150 -9.72 -19.55 1.86
CA GLN A 150 -8.34 -19.60 1.33
C GLN A 150 -7.35 -19.04 2.37
N ALA A 151 -7.62 -17.86 2.92
CA ALA A 151 -6.77 -17.26 3.96
C ALA A 151 -6.64 -18.14 5.23
N LEU A 152 -7.71 -18.85 5.62
CA LEU A 152 -7.69 -19.79 6.74
C LEU A 152 -6.85 -21.03 6.46
N SER A 153 -6.85 -21.55 5.23
CA SER A 153 -6.01 -22.70 4.85
C SER A 153 -4.54 -22.36 5.06
N LEU A 154 -4.07 -21.23 4.50
CA LEU A 154 -2.70 -20.79 4.69
C LEU A 154 -2.38 -20.49 6.17
N CYS A 155 -3.30 -19.89 6.92
CA CYS A 155 -3.10 -19.69 8.37
C CYS A 155 -2.87 -21.00 9.14
N GLN A 156 -3.51 -22.09 8.73
CA GLN A 156 -3.33 -23.41 9.36
C GLN A 156 -1.96 -23.99 9.04
N GLU A 157 -1.52 -23.88 7.78
CA GLU A 157 -0.20 -24.33 7.34
C GLU A 157 0.93 -23.60 8.08
N LEU A 158 0.77 -22.30 8.36
CA LEU A 158 1.76 -21.48 9.08
C LEU A 158 1.59 -21.43 10.59
N GLU A 159 0.60 -22.14 11.14
CA GLU A 159 0.22 -22.12 12.56
C GLU A 159 -0.03 -20.71 13.14
N ASN A 160 -0.40 -19.73 12.29
CA ASN A 160 -0.57 -18.34 12.70
C ASN A 160 -1.95 -18.08 13.35
N GLN A 161 -2.00 -18.20 14.67
CA GLN A 161 -3.27 -18.05 15.42
C GLN A 161 -3.83 -16.62 15.41
N GLU A 162 -2.98 -15.59 15.35
CA GLU A 162 -3.43 -14.20 15.36
C GLU A 162 -4.22 -13.86 14.10
N LEU A 163 -3.68 -14.21 12.92
CA LEU A 163 -4.35 -13.99 11.65
C LEU A 163 -5.59 -14.88 11.54
N LYS A 164 -5.49 -16.15 11.96
CA LYS A 164 -6.63 -17.07 12.01
C LYS A 164 -7.80 -16.46 12.78
N PHE A 165 -7.57 -15.91 13.97
CA PHE A 165 -8.62 -15.29 14.78
C PHE A 165 -9.33 -14.15 14.04
N LYS A 166 -8.56 -13.26 13.38
CA LYS A 166 -9.13 -12.14 12.60
C LYS A 166 -9.99 -12.65 11.45
N ILE A 167 -9.51 -13.64 10.71
CA ILE A 167 -10.22 -14.18 9.54
C ILE A 167 -11.49 -14.93 9.96
N VAL A 168 -11.44 -15.73 11.04
CA VAL A 168 -12.63 -16.43 11.56
C VAL A 168 -13.71 -15.42 11.94
N LYS A 169 -13.36 -14.34 12.64
CA LYS A 169 -14.31 -13.29 13.02
C LYS A 169 -14.99 -12.67 11.78
N ASN A 170 -14.20 -12.37 10.75
CA ASN A 170 -14.71 -11.79 9.50
C ASN A 170 -15.61 -12.79 8.73
N LEU A 171 -15.20 -14.05 8.66
CA LEU A 171 -15.95 -15.14 8.05
C LEU A 171 -17.30 -15.37 8.75
N GLU A 172 -17.31 -15.44 10.08
CA GLU A 172 -18.52 -15.61 10.87
C GLU A 172 -19.49 -14.44 10.67
N SER A 173 -18.97 -13.21 10.67
CA SER A 173 -19.79 -12.02 10.37
C SER A 173 -20.38 -12.09 8.97
N THR A 174 -19.63 -12.60 7.99
CA THR A 174 -20.06 -12.71 6.59
C THR A 174 -21.14 -13.78 6.41
N LYS A 175 -20.99 -14.94 7.06
CA LYS A 175 -21.99 -16.02 7.06
C LYS A 175 -23.32 -15.64 7.72
N ARG A 176 -23.36 -14.58 8.54
CA ARG A 176 -24.62 -14.06 9.09
C ARG A 176 -25.39 -13.17 8.11
N LEU A 177 -24.76 -12.80 7.00
CA LEU A 177 -25.35 -11.97 5.95
C LEU A 177 -25.86 -12.78 4.75
N SER A 178 -25.53 -14.08 4.66
CA SER A 178 -26.11 -15.03 3.69
C SER A 178 -27.46 -15.56 4.16
#